data_AF-A0A4V2QX24-F1
#
_entry.id   AF-A0A4V2QX24-F1
#
_cell.length_a   1.000
_cell.length_b   1.000
_cell.length_c   1.000
_cell.angle_alpha   90.00
_cell.angle_beta   90.00
_cell.angle_gamma   90.00
#
_symmetry.space_group_name_H-M   'P 1'
#
loop_
_entity.id
_entity.type
_entity.pdbx_description
1 polymer ?
#
loop_
_entity_poly.entity_id
_entity_poly.type
_entity_poly.pdbx_seq_one_letter_code
_entity_poly.pdbx_strand_id
1 'polypeptide(L)'
;MSDSVLGAGILSLFGLMAVSLALGARRRPPDVVVTLGTARGRSGLAVHPWRGHWTTQAMGGLIIGLIVLMGLWEIGSSNYYAAAFFVGSGLLMAYLGWCRLTGRAGDGTVTLTPEGIHQLYAGSEVFVDWEDVRGLVTTRTDFIIETTRPVVPVHHLPPLLGRRGLVRDDAIALPRRHLPPLPFQEMVWLYSTSSAARDELGTDEPLKRARSILSRPA
;
A
#
# COMPACT_ATOMS: atom_id res chain seq x y z
N MET A 1 34.55 16.41 11.46
CA MET A 1 33.93 16.50 10.12
C MET A 1 33.40 17.93 9.97
N SER A 2 33.63 18.63 8.86
CA SER A 2 33.12 20.01 8.73
C SER A 2 31.60 20.00 8.57
N ASP A 3 30.92 21.01 9.10
CA ASP A 3 29.45 21.17 9.00
C ASP A 3 28.94 21.11 7.55
N SER A 4 29.80 21.49 6.60
CA SER A 4 29.57 21.42 5.15
C SER A 4 29.37 20.00 4.63
N VAL A 5 30.11 19.02 5.17
CA VAL A 5 30.02 17.61 4.75
C VAL A 5 28.75 16.97 5.31
N LEU A 6 28.39 17.33 6.55
CA LEU A 6 27.15 16.88 7.20
C LEU A 6 25.91 17.46 6.49
N GLY A 7 25.97 18.75 6.14
CA GLY A 7 24.93 19.42 5.36
C GLY A 7 24.74 18.82 3.95
N ALA A 8 25.83 18.51 3.25
CA ALA A 8 25.78 17.86 1.94
C ALA A 8 25.19 16.44 2.02
N GLY A 9 25.51 15.68 3.07
CA GLY A 9 24.95 14.35 3.32
C GLY A 9 23.44 14.39 3.55
N ILE A 10 22.96 15.32 4.38
CA ILE A 10 21.53 15.50 4.65
C ILE A 10 20.78 15.89 3.37
N LEU A 11 21.32 16.85 2.60
CA LEU A 11 20.70 17.32 1.36
C LEU A 11 20.60 16.21 0.31
N SER A 12 21.62 15.36 0.22
CA SER A 12 21.64 14.18 -0.64
C SER A 12 20.57 13.17 -0.25
N LEU A 13 20.36 12.96 1.06
CA LEU A 13 19.31 12.09 1.58
C LEU A 13 17.91 12.60 1.20
N PHE A 14 17.66 13.90 1.34
CA PHE A 14 16.42 14.54 0.88
C PHE A 14 16.23 14.41 -0.63
N GLY A 15 17.29 14.60 -1.42
CA GLY A 15 17.26 14.39 -2.87
C GLY A 15 16.87 12.97 -3.25
N LEU A 16 17.46 11.96 -2.59
CA LEU A 16 17.12 10.55 -2.79
C LEU A 16 15.66 10.23 -2.43
N MET A 17 15.14 10.82 -1.34
CA MET A 17 13.72 10.70 -0.97
C MET A 17 12.80 11.30 -2.03
N ALA A 18 13.11 12.50 -2.53
CA ALA A 18 12.32 13.16 -3.58
C ALA A 18 12.31 12.37 -4.89
N VAL A 19 13.46 11.83 -5.32
CA VAL A 19 13.56 10.97 -6.52
C VAL A 19 12.75 9.69 -6.33
N SER A 20 12.80 9.07 -5.14
CA SER A 20 12.02 7.87 -4.82
C SER A 20 10.51 8.11 -4.94
N LEU A 21 10.03 9.28 -4.46
CA LEU A 21 8.65 9.69 -4.59
C LEU A 21 8.24 9.93 -6.05
N ALA A 22 9.11 10.58 -6.84
CA ALA A 22 8.87 10.83 -8.26
C ALA A 22 8.80 9.53 -9.08
N LEU A 23 9.66 8.55 -8.78
CA LEU A 23 9.63 7.23 -9.41
C LEU A 23 8.39 6.42 -9.00
N GLY A 24 7.93 6.57 -7.75
CA GLY A 24 6.68 5.98 -7.26
C GLY A 24 5.42 6.53 -7.95
N ALA A 25 5.50 7.71 -8.56
CA ALA A 25 4.38 8.31 -9.29
C ALA A 25 4.18 7.76 -10.72
N ARG A 26 5.13 6.97 -11.25
CA ARG A 26 5.03 6.43 -12.62
C ARG A 26 3.95 5.34 -12.72
N ARG A 27 3.19 5.36 -13.82
CA ARG A 27 2.25 4.28 -14.17
C ARG A 27 3.03 2.97 -14.37
N ARG A 28 2.41 1.87 -13.95
CA ARG A 28 3.00 0.52 -14.01
C ARG A 28 2.25 -0.38 -14.99
N PRO A 29 2.91 -1.44 -15.48
CA PRO A 29 2.26 -2.45 -16.29
C PRO A 29 1.07 -3.08 -15.54
N PRO A 30 -0.10 -3.22 -16.20
CA PRO A 30 -1.30 -3.86 -15.65
C PRO A 30 -1.09 -5.24 -15.02
N ASP A 31 -0.28 -6.05 -15.65
CA ASP A 31 0.07 -7.42 -15.28
C ASP A 31 0.86 -7.52 -13.98
N VAL A 32 1.55 -6.44 -13.60
CA VAL A 32 2.29 -6.31 -12.34
C VAL A 32 1.39 -5.77 -11.21
N VAL A 33 0.41 -4.93 -11.57
CA VAL A 33 -0.50 -4.30 -10.61
C VAL A 33 -1.65 -5.23 -10.25
N VAL A 34 -2.14 -6.03 -11.20
CA VAL A 34 -3.26 -6.95 -11.00
C VAL A 34 -2.79 -8.39 -11.14
N THR A 35 -2.88 -9.13 -10.03
CA THR A 35 -2.50 -10.54 -9.95
C THR A 35 -3.59 -11.35 -9.27
N LEU A 36 -3.46 -12.68 -9.31
CA LEU A 36 -4.17 -13.51 -8.36
C LEU A 36 -3.55 -13.29 -6.97
N GLY A 37 -4.39 -13.22 -5.97
CA GLY A 37 -3.97 -13.14 -4.58
C GLY A 37 -4.89 -13.97 -3.71
N THR A 38 -4.50 -14.13 -2.45
CA THR A 38 -5.31 -14.82 -1.46
C THR A 38 -5.60 -13.90 -0.29
N ALA A 39 -6.85 -13.89 0.15
CA ALA A 39 -7.26 -13.20 1.37
C ALA A 39 -8.07 -14.19 2.22
N ARG A 40 -7.66 -14.36 3.49
CA ARG A 40 -8.29 -15.32 4.43
C ARG A 40 -8.46 -16.75 3.88
N GLY A 41 -7.50 -17.22 3.08
CA GLY A 41 -7.55 -18.55 2.47
C GLY A 41 -8.43 -18.67 1.22
N ARG A 42 -8.99 -17.57 0.73
CA ARG A 42 -9.77 -17.50 -0.51
C ARG A 42 -8.96 -16.85 -1.61
N SER A 43 -8.95 -17.50 -2.78
CA SER A 43 -8.35 -16.95 -3.99
C SER A 43 -9.25 -15.85 -4.55
N GLY A 44 -8.61 -14.81 -5.07
CA GLY A 44 -9.28 -13.64 -5.60
C GLY A 44 -8.37 -12.82 -6.49
N LEU A 45 -8.94 -11.76 -7.02
CA LEU A 45 -8.19 -10.77 -7.78
C LEU A 45 -7.56 -9.74 -6.83
N ALA A 46 -6.23 -9.71 -6.77
CA ALA A 46 -5.48 -8.75 -6.00
C ALA A 46 -4.99 -7.58 -6.87
N VAL A 47 -5.17 -6.37 -6.36
CA VAL A 47 -4.71 -5.11 -6.94
C VAL A 47 -3.69 -4.49 -6.01
N HIS A 48 -2.46 -4.38 -6.49
CA HIS A 48 -1.30 -3.99 -5.70
C HIS A 48 -0.87 -2.53 -5.97
N PRO A 49 -1.10 -1.61 -5.02
CA PRO A 49 -0.72 -0.21 -5.17
C PRO A 49 0.79 0.03 -5.18
N TRP A 50 1.65 -0.88 -4.69
CA TRP A 50 3.10 -0.64 -4.69
C TRP A 50 3.94 -1.71 -5.41
N ARG A 51 3.35 -2.81 -5.85
CA ARG A 51 4.07 -3.88 -6.58
C ARG A 51 4.64 -3.36 -7.90
N GLY A 52 5.88 -3.72 -8.23
CA GLY A 52 6.56 -3.29 -9.45
C GLY A 52 7.47 -2.06 -9.30
N HIS A 53 7.46 -1.38 -8.15
CA HIS A 53 8.41 -0.31 -7.86
C HIS A 53 9.72 -0.84 -7.23
N TRP A 54 10.40 -1.75 -7.94
CA TRP A 54 11.64 -2.38 -7.46
C TRP A 54 12.74 -1.35 -7.16
N THR A 55 12.84 -0.30 -7.97
CA THR A 55 13.77 0.82 -7.76
C THR A 55 13.45 1.58 -6.48
N THR A 56 12.18 1.86 -6.20
CA THR A 56 11.76 2.53 -4.95
C THR A 56 12.00 1.64 -3.73
N GLN A 57 11.81 0.31 -3.84
CA GLN A 57 12.13 -0.63 -2.78
C GLN A 57 13.65 -0.69 -2.50
N ALA A 58 14.47 -0.76 -3.55
CA ALA A 58 15.92 -0.74 -3.42
C ALA A 58 16.44 0.58 -2.82
N MET A 59 15.93 1.72 -3.30
CA MET A 59 16.25 3.03 -2.72
C MET A 59 15.79 3.15 -1.26
N GLY A 60 14.61 2.62 -0.92
CA GLY A 60 14.14 2.56 0.47
C GLY A 60 15.08 1.76 1.37
N GLY A 61 15.51 0.57 0.92
CA GLY A 61 16.51 -0.23 1.64
C GLY A 61 17.84 0.50 1.83
N LEU A 62 18.31 1.18 0.78
CA LEU A 62 19.54 1.98 0.82
C LEU A 62 19.42 3.15 1.82
N ILE A 63 18.31 3.87 1.83
CA ILE A 63 18.06 4.97 2.78
C ILE A 63 18.04 4.43 4.23
N ILE A 64 17.38 3.30 4.47
CA ILE A 64 17.37 2.67 5.81
C ILE A 64 18.79 2.30 6.23
N GLY A 65 19.57 1.68 5.33
CA GLY A 65 20.96 1.33 5.60
C GLY A 65 21.83 2.56 5.94
N LEU A 66 21.68 3.65 5.18
CA LEU A 66 22.39 4.91 5.43
C LEU A 66 22.02 5.53 6.78
N ILE A 67 20.73 5.52 7.15
CA ILE A 67 20.25 6.03 8.46
C ILE A 67 20.87 5.22 9.61
N VAL A 68 20.87 3.89 9.52
CA VAL A 68 21.47 3.03 10.55
C VAL A 68 22.98 3.25 10.64
N LEU A 69 23.68 3.32 9.50
CA LEU A 69 25.13 3.56 9.47
C LEU A 69 25.50 4.93 10.06
N MET A 70 24.76 5.99 9.73
CA MET A 70 24.94 7.31 10.37
C MET A 70 24.71 7.22 11.88
N GLY A 71 23.66 6.52 12.32
CA GLY A 71 23.41 6.31 13.74
C GLY A 71 24.54 5.59 14.47
N LEU A 72 25.06 4.50 13.90
CA LEU A 72 26.19 3.76 14.46
C LEU A 72 27.47 4.59 14.50
N TRP A 73 27.72 5.42 13.48
CA TRP A 73 28.84 6.35 13.46
C TRP A 73 28.75 7.40 14.56
N GLU A 74 27.55 7.95 14.78
CA GLU A 74 27.27 8.93 15.84
C GLU A 74 27.34 8.33 17.26
N ILE A 75 27.29 7.00 17.44
CA ILE A 75 27.56 6.37 18.76
C ILE A 75 28.99 6.67 19.22
N GLY A 76 29.93 6.79 18.27
CA GLY A 76 31.31 7.15 18.53
C GLY A 76 31.53 8.66 18.71
N SER A 77 30.53 9.49 18.41
CA SER A 77 30.53 10.91 18.71
C SER A 77 29.88 11.13 20.08
N SER A 78 30.24 12.20 20.80
CA SER A 78 29.65 12.53 22.12
C SER A 78 28.14 12.89 22.06
N ASN A 79 27.49 12.70 20.90
CA ASN A 79 26.14 13.12 20.61
C ASN A 79 25.14 11.95 20.66
N TYR A 80 25.04 11.33 21.84
CA TYR A 80 24.24 10.13 22.09
C TYR A 80 22.76 10.24 21.68
N TYR A 81 22.18 11.45 21.73
CA TYR A 81 20.79 11.67 21.32
C TYR A 81 20.59 11.55 19.80
N ALA A 82 21.55 12.04 19.01
CA ALA A 82 21.51 11.89 17.54
C ALA A 82 21.68 10.42 17.15
N ALA A 83 22.61 9.71 17.81
CA ALA A 83 22.81 8.28 17.63
C ALA A 83 21.53 7.48 17.94
N ALA A 84 20.89 7.74 19.08
CA ALA A 84 19.64 7.09 19.47
C ALA A 84 18.50 7.35 18.48
N PHE A 85 18.38 8.58 17.97
CA PHE A 85 17.36 8.94 16.99
C PHE A 85 17.55 8.20 15.66
N PHE A 86 18.77 8.18 15.12
CA PHE A 86 19.06 7.52 13.84
C PHE A 86 18.95 6.00 13.95
N VAL A 87 19.52 5.39 14.99
CA VAL A 87 19.42 3.94 15.23
C VAL A 87 17.97 3.53 15.47
N GLY A 88 17.25 4.26 16.34
CA GLY A 88 15.84 4.00 16.62
C GLY A 88 14.96 4.11 15.38
N SER A 89 15.14 5.17 14.58
CA SER A 89 14.41 5.37 13.32
C SER A 89 14.73 4.28 12.29
N GLY A 90 16.01 3.91 12.15
CA GLY A 90 16.44 2.84 11.25
C GLY A 90 15.87 1.47 11.64
N LEU A 91 15.91 1.12 12.93
CA LEU A 91 15.34 -0.12 13.46
C LEU A 91 13.81 -0.16 13.30
N LEU A 92 13.12 0.96 13.55
CA LEU A 92 11.69 1.06 13.31
C LEU A 92 11.35 0.83 11.83
N MET A 93 12.08 1.47 10.91
CA MET A 93 11.87 1.27 9.48
C MET A 93 12.18 -0.16 9.03
N ALA A 94 13.23 -0.79 9.58
CA ALA A 94 13.54 -2.19 9.34
C ALA A 94 12.43 -3.12 9.86
N TYR A 95 11.89 -2.87 11.05
CA TYR A 95 10.75 -3.61 11.61
C TYR A 95 9.50 -3.47 10.72
N LEU A 96 9.21 -2.27 10.22
CA LEU A 96 8.10 -2.05 9.30
C LEU A 96 8.31 -2.77 7.95
N GLY A 97 9.54 -2.79 7.45
CA GLY A 97 9.94 -3.57 6.29
C GLY A 97 9.72 -5.07 6.50
N TRP A 98 10.15 -5.61 7.64
CA TRP A 98 9.91 -7.00 8.04
C TRP A 98 8.41 -7.33 8.15
N CYS A 99 7.62 -6.44 8.74
CA CYS A 99 6.16 -6.60 8.81
C CYS A 99 5.54 -6.69 7.41
N ARG A 100 6.05 -5.93 6.44
CA ARG A 100 5.60 -6.02 5.04
C ARG A 100 6.00 -7.34 4.39
N LEU A 101 7.24 -7.78 4.57
CA LEU A 101 7.73 -9.05 4.02
C LEU A 101 6.97 -10.26 4.57
N THR A 102 6.56 -10.20 5.84
CA THR A 102 5.81 -11.28 6.51
C THR A 102 4.29 -11.17 6.34
N GLY A 103 3.80 -10.20 5.56
CA GLY A 103 2.37 -10.00 5.34
C GLY A 103 1.59 -9.48 6.55
N ARG A 104 2.27 -9.06 7.62
CA ARG A 104 1.66 -8.41 8.80
C ARG A 104 1.30 -6.95 8.53
N ALA A 105 1.99 -6.34 7.56
CA ALA A 105 1.68 -5.03 7.04
C ALA A 105 1.45 -5.07 5.52
N GLY A 106 0.36 -4.49 5.05
CA GLY A 106 0.06 -4.36 3.63
C GLY A 106 0.49 -3.01 3.07
N ASP A 107 0.69 -2.98 1.76
CA ASP A 107 0.93 -1.76 0.98
C ASP A 107 -0.36 -1.03 0.59
N GLY A 108 -1.53 -1.55 1.01
CA GLY A 108 -2.84 -1.11 0.56
C GLY A 108 -3.46 -2.02 -0.50
N THR A 109 -2.87 -3.20 -0.74
CA THR A 109 -3.41 -4.22 -1.64
C THR A 109 -4.88 -4.46 -1.34
N VAL A 110 -5.70 -4.35 -2.40
CA VAL A 110 -7.12 -4.69 -2.38
C VAL A 110 -7.29 -6.03 -3.04
N THR A 111 -7.90 -6.99 -2.36
CA THR A 111 -8.22 -8.32 -2.90
C THR A 111 -9.73 -8.46 -2.99
N LEU A 112 -10.22 -8.68 -4.20
CA LEU A 112 -11.62 -9.00 -4.48
C LEU A 112 -11.77 -10.52 -4.49
N THR A 113 -12.51 -11.07 -3.54
CA THR A 113 -12.83 -12.51 -3.46
C THR A 113 -14.33 -12.72 -3.74
N PRO A 114 -14.78 -13.96 -3.96
CA PRO A 114 -16.21 -14.24 -4.12
C PRO A 114 -17.07 -13.75 -2.95
N GLU A 115 -16.51 -13.68 -1.73
CA GLU A 115 -17.19 -13.25 -0.52
C GLU A 115 -17.21 -11.73 -0.34
N GLY A 116 -16.19 -11.00 -0.81
CA GLY A 116 -16.16 -9.57 -0.60
C GLY A 116 -14.86 -8.86 -0.99
N ILE A 117 -14.71 -7.67 -0.44
CA ILE A 117 -13.57 -6.78 -0.65
C ILE A 117 -12.68 -6.83 0.59
N HIS A 118 -11.44 -7.29 0.42
CA HIS A 118 -10.42 -7.27 1.45
C HIS A 118 -9.40 -6.17 1.18
N GLN A 119 -8.94 -5.46 2.21
CA GLN A 119 -7.79 -4.58 2.09
C GLN A 119 -6.87 -4.67 3.31
N LEU A 120 -5.59 -4.95 3.06
CA LEU A 120 -4.53 -4.82 4.04
C LEU A 120 -3.71 -3.55 3.76
N TYR A 121 -3.73 -2.58 4.67
CA TYR A 121 -2.99 -1.32 4.58
C TYR A 121 -2.26 -1.03 5.88
N ALA A 122 -0.94 -0.86 5.80
CA ALA A 122 -0.06 -0.92 6.97
C ALA A 122 -0.46 -2.15 7.81
N GLY A 123 -0.55 -2.06 9.13
CA GLY A 123 -1.01 -3.17 9.96
C GLY A 123 -2.52 -3.25 10.18
N SER A 124 -3.35 -2.71 9.30
CA SER A 124 -4.80 -2.74 9.42
C SER A 124 -5.41 -3.55 8.29
N GLU A 125 -6.28 -4.50 8.61
CA GLU A 125 -7.07 -5.28 7.66
C GLU A 125 -8.54 -4.88 7.75
N VAL A 126 -9.19 -4.77 6.60
CA VAL A 126 -10.63 -4.54 6.47
C VAL A 126 -11.22 -5.58 5.53
N PHE A 127 -12.42 -6.04 5.86
CA PHE A 127 -13.24 -6.89 5.01
C PHE A 127 -14.64 -6.26 4.90
N VAL A 128 -15.15 -6.20 3.68
CA VAL A 128 -16.51 -5.75 3.38
C VAL A 128 -17.18 -6.84 2.56
N ASP A 129 -18.28 -7.39 3.07
CA ASP A 129 -19.08 -8.36 2.33
C ASP A 129 -19.74 -7.68 1.12
N TRP A 130 -19.88 -8.40 0.00
CA TRP A 130 -20.58 -7.85 -1.16
C TRP A 130 -22.03 -7.46 -0.87
N GLU A 131 -22.69 -8.15 0.06
CA GLU A 131 -24.06 -7.81 0.49
C GLU A 131 -24.13 -6.46 1.22
N ASP A 132 -23.01 -6.01 1.80
CA ASP A 132 -22.92 -4.74 2.50
C ASP A 132 -22.54 -3.58 1.60
N VAL A 133 -22.08 -3.82 0.37
CA VAL A 133 -21.67 -2.77 -0.55
C VAL A 133 -22.90 -2.06 -1.12
N ARG A 134 -23.13 -0.82 -0.68
CA ARG A 134 -24.24 0.02 -1.14
C ARG A 134 -23.85 0.87 -2.35
N GLY A 135 -22.62 1.35 -2.37
CA GLY A 135 -22.16 2.33 -3.34
C GLY A 135 -20.64 2.44 -3.37
N LEU A 136 -20.14 2.94 -4.49
CA LEU A 136 -18.71 3.11 -4.72
C LEU A 136 -18.48 4.52 -5.23
N VAL A 137 -17.70 5.30 -4.49
CA VAL A 137 -17.36 6.68 -4.83
C VAL A 137 -15.86 6.80 -5.02
N THR A 138 -15.46 7.26 -6.19
CA THR A 138 -14.06 7.45 -6.54
C THR A 138 -13.70 8.92 -6.49
N THR A 139 -12.79 9.28 -5.58
CA THR A 139 -12.14 10.59 -5.60
C THR A 139 -10.80 10.50 -6.31
N ARG A 140 -10.16 11.65 -6.54
CA ARG A 140 -8.80 11.68 -7.12
C ARG A 140 -7.79 10.88 -6.30
N THR A 141 -7.98 10.79 -4.99
CA THR A 141 -7.01 10.25 -4.02
C THR A 141 -7.48 9.02 -3.28
N ASP A 142 -8.78 8.73 -3.30
CA ASP A 142 -9.39 7.69 -2.47
C ASP A 142 -10.46 6.92 -3.26
N PHE A 143 -10.65 5.67 -2.87
CA PHE A 143 -11.76 4.84 -3.29
C PHE A 143 -12.63 4.59 -2.07
N ILE A 144 -13.83 5.15 -2.07
CA ILE A 144 -14.73 5.12 -0.94
C ILE A 144 -15.78 4.03 -1.21
N ILE A 145 -15.85 3.06 -0.32
CA ILE A 145 -16.90 2.04 -0.32
C ILE A 145 -17.94 2.49 0.69
N GLU A 146 -19.15 2.75 0.21
CA GLU A 146 -20.32 2.99 1.06
C GLU A 146 -20.88 1.64 1.49
N THR A 147 -21.05 1.46 2.79
CA THR A 147 -21.46 0.21 3.40
C THR A 147 -22.79 0.35 4.12
N THR A 148 -23.62 -0.69 4.10
CA THR A 148 -24.88 -0.73 4.87
C THR A 148 -24.63 -0.89 6.36
N ARG A 149 -23.53 -1.55 6.74
CA ARG A 149 -23.10 -1.77 8.12
C ARG A 149 -21.79 -1.05 8.42
N PRO A 150 -21.55 -0.62 9.67
CA PRO A 150 -20.26 -0.08 10.07
C PRO A 150 -19.16 -1.13 9.92
N VAL A 151 -18.04 -0.74 9.32
CA VAL A 151 -16.92 -1.66 9.14
C VAL A 151 -15.82 -1.38 10.14
N VAL A 152 -15.49 -2.40 10.93
CA VAL A 152 -14.48 -2.31 11.98
C VAL A 152 -13.14 -2.84 11.45
N PRO A 153 -12.09 -2.01 11.36
CA PRO A 153 -10.77 -2.48 10.98
C PRO A 153 -10.17 -3.39 12.05
N VAL A 154 -9.57 -4.49 11.61
CA VAL A 154 -8.75 -5.36 12.47
C VAL A 154 -7.31 -4.85 12.44
N HIS A 155 -6.73 -4.57 13.61
CA HIS A 155 -5.36 -4.09 13.73
C HIS A 155 -4.40 -5.20 14.13
N HIS A 156 -3.44 -5.48 13.25
CA HIS A 156 -2.35 -6.45 13.43
C HIS A 156 -1.06 -5.79 13.95
N LEU A 157 -0.97 -4.47 13.88
CA LEU A 157 0.15 -3.67 14.40
C LEU A 157 -0.35 -2.46 15.21
N PRO A 158 0.46 -1.93 16.14
CA PRO A 158 0.16 -0.68 16.83
C PRO A 158 -0.14 0.45 15.83
N PRO A 159 -1.08 1.37 16.15
CA PRO A 159 -1.55 2.41 15.22
C PRO A 159 -0.55 3.56 14.99
N LEU A 160 0.75 3.25 14.94
CA LEU A 160 1.85 4.22 14.80
C LEU A 160 1.95 4.82 13.38
N LEU A 161 1.28 4.22 12.38
CA LEU A 161 1.41 4.58 10.96
C LEU A 161 0.13 5.17 10.34
N GLY A 162 -0.69 5.82 11.16
CA GLY A 162 -1.85 6.58 10.70
C GLY A 162 -3.16 5.83 10.91
N ARG A 163 -4.18 6.60 11.33
CA ARG A 163 -5.58 6.16 11.28
C ARG A 163 -5.99 6.10 9.81
N ARG A 164 -6.67 5.01 9.41
CA ARG A 164 -7.43 5.03 8.15
C ARG A 164 -8.43 6.19 8.25
N GLY A 165 -8.59 6.95 7.18
CA GLY A 165 -9.68 7.91 7.08
C GLY A 165 -10.99 7.14 6.95
N LEU A 166 -11.71 6.93 8.06
CA LEU A 166 -13.15 6.71 7.97
C LEU A 166 -13.74 8.03 7.48
N VAL A 167 -14.30 8.04 6.28
CA VAL A 167 -14.96 9.26 5.77
C VAL A 167 -16.22 9.49 6.61
N ARG A 168 -16.91 8.39 6.95
CA ARG A 168 -18.03 8.24 7.89
C ARG A 168 -18.06 6.79 8.42
N ASP A 169 -18.85 6.49 9.45
CA ASP A 169 -18.97 5.12 10.00
C ASP A 169 -19.52 4.10 8.97
N ASP A 170 -20.23 4.58 7.94
CA ASP A 170 -20.81 3.86 6.81
C ASP A 170 -20.01 4.00 5.51
N ALA A 171 -18.76 4.50 5.57
CA ALA A 171 -17.94 4.72 4.39
C ALA A 171 -16.44 4.52 4.65
N ILE A 172 -15.86 3.50 4.00
CA ILE A 172 -14.43 3.20 4.11
C ILE A 172 -13.68 3.82 2.94
N ALA A 173 -12.76 4.75 3.21
CA ALA A 173 -11.75 5.11 2.22
C ALA A 173 -10.67 4.01 2.16
N LEU A 174 -10.59 3.34 1.02
CA LEU A 174 -9.40 2.61 0.61
C LEU A 174 -8.44 3.66 0.02
N PRO A 175 -7.30 3.95 0.66
CA PRO A 175 -6.38 4.97 0.18
C PRO A 175 -5.92 4.61 -1.23
N ARG A 176 -6.24 5.45 -2.21
CA ARG A 176 -5.96 5.24 -3.64
C ARG A 176 -4.65 5.93 -4.05
N ARG A 177 -3.83 6.43 -3.10
CA ARG A 177 -2.49 6.96 -3.41
C ARG A 177 -1.74 5.89 -4.23
N HIS A 178 -1.60 6.15 -5.53
CA HIS A 178 -0.93 5.31 -6.53
C HIS A 178 -1.68 4.08 -7.09
N LEU A 179 -2.97 3.89 -6.80
CA LEU A 179 -3.81 2.91 -7.52
C LEU A 179 -4.18 3.42 -8.93
N PRO A 180 -4.13 2.58 -9.98
CA PRO A 180 -4.45 3.00 -11.35
C PRO A 180 -5.90 3.53 -11.46
N PRO A 181 -6.11 4.74 -12.00
CA PRO A 181 -7.40 5.43 -11.94
C PRO A 181 -8.64 4.78 -12.56
N LEU A 182 -8.47 4.08 -13.67
CA LEU A 182 -9.56 3.85 -14.63
C LEU A 182 -10.05 2.40 -14.73
N PRO A 183 -9.21 1.35 -14.59
CA PRO A 183 -9.70 -0.03 -14.65
C PRO A 183 -10.19 -0.55 -13.30
N PHE A 184 -9.73 0.03 -12.19
CA PHE A 184 -10.15 -0.38 -10.86
C PHE A 184 -11.65 -0.11 -10.62
N GLN A 185 -12.16 1.01 -11.13
CA GLN A 185 -13.56 1.41 -10.93
C GLN A 185 -14.51 0.50 -11.70
N GLU A 186 -14.20 0.19 -12.95
CA GLU A 186 -15.00 -0.73 -13.78
C GLU A 186 -15.02 -2.13 -13.20
N MET A 187 -13.90 -2.59 -12.65
CA MET A 187 -13.81 -3.89 -12.00
C MET A 187 -14.65 -3.95 -10.73
N VAL A 188 -14.48 -3.00 -9.80
CA VAL A 188 -15.27 -3.03 -8.57
C VAL A 188 -16.75 -2.80 -8.88
N TRP A 189 -17.10 -1.96 -9.88
CA TRP A 189 -18.47 -1.83 -10.36
C TRP A 189 -19.03 -3.18 -10.85
N LEU A 190 -18.34 -3.84 -11.78
CA LEU A 190 -18.73 -5.14 -12.33
C LEU A 190 -19.01 -6.18 -11.23
N TYR A 191 -18.10 -6.31 -10.26
CA TYR A 191 -18.26 -7.28 -9.17
C TYR A 191 -19.31 -6.83 -8.14
N SER A 192 -19.50 -5.53 -7.94
CA SER A 192 -20.57 -5.03 -7.07
C SER A 192 -21.97 -5.25 -7.65
N THR A 193 -22.13 -5.29 -8.98
CA THR A 193 -23.45 -5.37 -9.63
C THR A 193 -23.81 -6.73 -10.21
N SER A 194 -22.87 -7.69 -10.29
CA SER A 194 -23.11 -9.01 -10.90
C SER A 194 -22.64 -10.14 -9.99
N SER A 195 -23.57 -10.95 -9.48
CA SER A 195 -23.25 -12.16 -8.71
C SER A 195 -22.49 -13.19 -9.55
N ALA A 196 -22.89 -13.38 -10.82
CA ALA A 196 -22.18 -14.26 -11.75
C ALA A 196 -20.71 -13.84 -11.96
N ALA A 197 -20.42 -12.54 -11.96
CA ALA A 197 -19.04 -12.07 -12.03
C ALA A 197 -18.26 -12.35 -10.73
N ARG A 198 -18.92 -12.35 -9.55
CA ARG A 198 -18.27 -12.69 -8.27
C ARG A 198 -17.86 -14.15 -8.21
N ASP A 199 -18.66 -15.05 -8.78
CA ASP A 199 -18.34 -16.48 -8.84
C ASP A 199 -17.07 -16.75 -9.65
N GLU A 200 -16.80 -15.89 -10.65
CA GLU A 200 -15.57 -15.95 -11.44
C GLU A 200 -14.32 -15.51 -10.66
N LEU A 201 -14.45 -14.77 -9.54
CA LEU A 201 -13.31 -14.22 -8.77
C LEU A 201 -12.35 -15.30 -8.25
N GLY A 202 -12.81 -16.55 -8.11
CA GLY A 202 -11.97 -17.70 -7.76
C GLY A 202 -11.17 -18.30 -8.93
N THR A 203 -11.25 -17.74 -10.13
CA THR A 203 -10.67 -18.28 -11.38
C THR A 203 -9.68 -17.30 -12.04
N ASP A 204 -9.10 -17.69 -13.18
CA ASP A 204 -8.19 -16.84 -13.97
C ASP A 204 -8.92 -15.80 -14.84
N GLU A 205 -10.22 -15.94 -15.07
CA GLU A 205 -11.00 -15.03 -15.94
C GLU A 205 -11.03 -13.56 -15.48
N PRO A 206 -11.21 -13.25 -14.18
CA PRO A 206 -11.05 -11.90 -13.63
C PRO A 206 -9.74 -11.26 -14.02
N LEU A 207 -8.65 -12.02 -13.99
CA LEU A 207 -7.30 -11.54 -14.29
C LEU A 207 -7.18 -11.16 -15.77
N LYS A 208 -7.66 -12.03 -16.67
CA LYS A 208 -7.67 -11.78 -18.11
C LYS A 208 -8.50 -10.54 -18.46
N ARG A 209 -9.68 -10.41 -17.84
CA ARG A 209 -10.59 -9.26 -18.00
C ARG A 209 -9.98 -7.97 -17.48
N ALA A 210 -9.37 -8.01 -16.30
CA ALA A 210 -8.66 -6.87 -15.73
C ALA A 210 -7.58 -6.35 -16.68
N ARG A 211 -6.74 -7.28 -17.16
CA ARG A 211 -5.62 -6.97 -18.04
C ARG A 211 -6.08 -6.44 -19.39
N SER A 212 -7.17 -6.98 -19.95
CA SER A 212 -7.72 -6.49 -21.22
C SER A 212 -8.26 -5.07 -21.09
N ILE A 213 -9.00 -4.75 -20.03
CA ILE A 213 -9.47 -3.39 -19.74
C ILE A 213 -8.28 -2.43 -19.56
N LEU A 214 -7.31 -2.84 -18.75
CA LEU A 214 -6.09 -2.07 -18.45
C LEU A 214 -5.19 -1.83 -19.68
N SER A 215 -5.25 -2.69 -20.69
CA SER A 215 -4.42 -2.60 -21.90
C SER A 215 -4.99 -1.68 -22.97
N ARG A 216 -6.24 -1.20 -22.80
CA ARG A 216 -6.86 -0.28 -23.75
C ARG A 216 -6.23 1.12 -23.60
N PRO A 217 -5.87 1.79 -24.71
CA PRO A 217 -5.49 3.20 -24.67
C PRO A 217 -6.68 4.02 -24.12
N ALA A 218 -6.37 4.92 -23.19
CA ALA A 218 -7.35 5.84 -22.60
C ALA A 218 -7.85 6.88 -23.61
#